data_AF-A0A517XVI0-F1
#
_entry.id   AF-A0A517XVI0-F1
#
_cell.length_a   1.000
_cell.length_b   1.000
_cell.length_c   1.000
_cell.angle_alpha   90.00
_cell.angle_beta   90.00
_cell.angle_gamma   90.00
#
_symmetry.space_group_name_H-M   'P 1'
#
loop_
_entity.id
_entity.type
_entity.pdbx_description
1 polymer ?
#
loop_
_entity_poly.entity_id
_entity_poly.type
_entity_poly.pdbx_seq_one_letter_code
_entity_poly.pdbx_strand_id
1 'polypeptide(L)'
;MVVCVFLCFGRRAAALGSAAAVVVGFGWANFTFEAVSGDNTGRVIPWVAEPDAPAWHALPWAGVVLLAAGLVSRGIGFLVARLLDERRRWIASLLVWVVRAGVVAVVAPGLVPLAWAAEVAWLKPALAAAMLALWLVLDRAARDKASSEVTAYLAAAFLAAGAVLLYHHTARFMDLAVMCGCAAAGVAVASFPTRADASAAVPLGVVGLPGLMLNGRYLVESQVPVTSFCLVALAPLGLIPFLIPVVARLPRWVVILLRAVFVLAPLVAAVVLAAQHEKLAFEEEW
;
A
#
# COMPACT_ATOMS: atom_id res chain seq x y z
N MET A 1 -13.81 -10.86 -11.79
CA MET A 1 -13.53 -9.94 -12.93
C MET A 1 -12.05 -9.70 -13.18
N VAL A 2 -11.25 -9.27 -12.17
CA VAL A 2 -9.79 -9.03 -12.31
C VAL A 2 -9.04 -10.24 -12.87
N VAL A 3 -9.30 -11.44 -12.32
CA VAL A 3 -8.74 -12.71 -12.82
C VAL A 3 -9.06 -12.92 -14.30
N CYS A 4 -10.28 -12.63 -14.74
CA CYS A 4 -10.69 -12.78 -16.14
C CYS A 4 -9.95 -11.79 -17.06
N VAL A 5 -9.76 -10.53 -16.64
CA VAL A 5 -8.98 -9.54 -17.40
C VAL A 5 -7.51 -9.97 -17.53
N PHE A 6 -6.92 -10.50 -16.45
CA PHE A 6 -5.57 -11.07 -16.47
C PHE A 6 -5.43 -12.25 -17.44
N LEU A 7 -6.43 -13.12 -17.49
CA LEU A 7 -6.44 -14.29 -18.35
C LEU A 7 -6.68 -13.94 -19.83
N CYS A 8 -7.54 -12.94 -20.12
CA CYS A 8 -7.92 -12.60 -21.49
C CYS A 8 -6.90 -11.73 -22.25
N PHE A 9 -6.19 -10.82 -21.59
CA PHE A 9 -5.38 -9.79 -22.28
C PHE A 9 -3.86 -9.98 -22.12
N GLY A 10 -3.43 -11.07 -21.46
CA GLY A 10 -2.03 -11.45 -21.34
C GLY A 10 -1.15 -10.50 -20.51
N ARG A 11 0.17 -10.70 -20.59
CA ARG A 11 1.18 -10.03 -19.74
C ARG A 11 1.16 -8.50 -19.79
N ARG A 12 0.74 -7.89 -20.90
CA ARG A 12 0.77 -6.43 -21.06
C ARG A 12 -0.40 -5.73 -20.37
N ALA A 13 -1.54 -6.40 -20.24
CA ALA A 13 -2.71 -5.85 -19.57
C ALA A 13 -2.73 -6.13 -18.06
N ALA A 14 -1.84 -6.98 -17.56
CA ALA A 14 -1.71 -7.29 -16.13
C ALA A 14 -1.47 -6.06 -15.25
N ALA A 15 -0.68 -5.10 -15.74
CA ALA A 15 -0.46 -3.83 -15.05
C ALA A 15 -1.78 -3.03 -14.96
N LEU A 16 -2.56 -2.97 -16.04
CA LEU A 16 -3.87 -2.31 -16.05
C LEU A 16 -4.90 -3.07 -15.19
N GLY A 17 -4.87 -4.40 -15.20
CA GLY A 17 -5.75 -5.23 -14.40
C GLY A 17 -5.49 -5.09 -12.89
N SER A 18 -4.22 -5.04 -12.50
CA SER A 18 -3.83 -4.79 -11.10
C SER A 18 -4.13 -3.35 -10.68
N ALA A 19 -3.88 -2.37 -11.55
CA ALA A 19 -4.31 -0.98 -11.36
C ALA A 19 -5.82 -0.87 -11.13
N ALA A 20 -6.62 -1.51 -12.01
CA ALA A 20 -8.07 -1.54 -11.89
C ALA A 20 -8.52 -2.24 -10.60
N ALA A 21 -7.87 -3.35 -10.21
CA ALA A 21 -8.17 -4.03 -8.95
C ALA A 21 -7.96 -3.12 -7.73
N VAL A 22 -6.89 -2.31 -7.74
CA VAL A 22 -6.60 -1.32 -6.70
C VAL A 22 -7.66 -0.22 -6.68
N VAL A 23 -7.98 0.36 -7.83
CA VAL A 23 -9.01 1.42 -7.94
C VAL A 23 -10.38 0.90 -7.49
N VAL A 24 -10.76 -0.30 -7.92
CA VAL A 24 -12.01 -0.95 -7.50
C VAL A 24 -11.98 -1.25 -6.00
N GLY A 25 -10.86 -1.72 -5.45
CA GLY A 25 -10.72 -1.96 -4.02
C GLY A 25 -10.92 -0.69 -3.19
N PHE A 26 -10.26 0.41 -3.55
CA PHE A 26 -10.45 1.70 -2.90
C PHE A 26 -11.86 2.27 -3.11
N GLY A 27 -12.37 2.21 -4.34
CA GLY A 27 -13.70 2.69 -4.68
C GLY A 27 -14.79 1.93 -3.92
N TRP A 28 -14.70 0.60 -3.88
CA TRP A 28 -15.66 -0.26 -3.17
C TRP A 28 -15.63 -0.04 -1.66
N ALA A 29 -14.43 0.10 -1.08
CA ALA A 29 -14.31 0.47 0.31
C ALA A 29 -14.97 1.83 0.56
N ASN A 30 -14.79 2.81 -0.33
CA ASN A 30 -15.46 4.11 -0.24
C ASN A 30 -17.01 4.01 -0.23
N PHE A 31 -17.61 3.00 -0.87
CA PHE A 31 -19.07 2.79 -0.93
C PHE A 31 -19.64 2.03 0.28
N THR A 32 -18.83 1.26 1.01
CA THR A 32 -19.32 0.37 2.07
C THR A 32 -19.32 1.01 3.46
N PHE A 33 -18.72 2.19 3.61
CA PHE A 33 -18.57 2.87 4.91
C PHE A 33 -19.76 3.65 5.43
N GLU A 34 -20.79 3.89 4.60
CA GLU A 34 -22.08 4.30 5.12
C GLU A 34 -22.98 3.08 5.13
N ALA A 35 -23.52 2.77 6.31
CA ALA A 35 -24.45 1.67 6.51
C ALA A 35 -25.47 1.65 5.37
N VAL A 36 -25.73 0.45 4.83
CA VAL A 36 -26.88 0.17 3.96
C VAL A 36 -28.16 0.24 4.82
N SER A 37 -28.38 1.35 5.50
CA SER A 37 -29.69 1.78 5.96
C SER A 37 -30.33 2.52 4.80
N GLY A 38 -31.59 2.22 4.48
CA GLY A 38 -32.32 2.79 3.33
C GLY A 38 -32.24 4.31 3.22
N ASP A 39 -31.99 5.01 4.33
CA ASP A 39 -31.93 6.47 4.42
C ASP A 39 -30.52 7.08 4.21
N ASN A 40 -29.43 6.30 4.26
CA ASN A 40 -28.03 6.76 4.13
C ASN A 40 -27.27 6.11 2.96
N THR A 41 -27.97 5.64 1.92
CA THR A 41 -27.33 5.04 0.74
C THR A 41 -26.56 6.05 -0.14
N GLY A 42 -26.49 7.32 0.26
CA GLY A 42 -26.22 8.44 -0.64
C GLY A 42 -24.92 9.22 -0.45
N ARG A 43 -24.19 9.16 0.67
CA ARG A 43 -22.97 9.98 0.81
C ARG A 43 -21.74 9.15 0.46
N VAL A 44 -21.59 8.97 -0.85
CA VAL A 44 -20.28 8.76 -1.46
C VAL A 44 -19.34 9.79 -0.84
N ILE A 45 -18.29 9.35 -0.13
CA ILE A 45 -17.28 10.27 0.38
C ILE A 45 -16.79 11.07 -0.82
N PRO A 46 -16.98 12.40 -0.82
CA PRO A 46 -16.73 13.19 -2.00
C PRO A 46 -15.26 13.04 -2.38
N TRP A 47 -15.01 12.70 -3.64
CA TRP A 47 -13.66 12.61 -4.21
C TRP A 47 -12.90 13.95 -4.11
N VAL A 48 -13.65 15.04 -3.89
CA VAL A 48 -13.14 16.36 -3.57
C VAL A 48 -13.20 16.51 -2.06
N ALA A 49 -12.03 16.51 -1.42
CA ALA A 49 -11.93 16.84 0.00
C ALA A 49 -12.39 18.28 0.20
N GLU A 50 -13.42 18.47 1.02
CA GLU A 50 -13.70 19.79 1.59
C GLU A 50 -12.47 20.29 2.37
N PRO A 51 -12.24 21.60 2.50
CA PRO A 51 -11.05 22.14 3.18
C PRO A 51 -10.85 21.60 4.60
N ASP A 52 -11.95 21.28 5.29
CA ASP A 52 -11.97 20.77 6.66
C ASP A 52 -12.21 19.25 6.72
N ALA A 53 -12.20 18.57 5.57
CA ALA A 53 -12.42 17.13 5.54
C ALA A 53 -11.28 16.39 6.27
N PRO A 54 -11.60 15.29 6.98
CA PRO A 54 -10.60 14.42 7.57
C PRO A 54 -9.55 13.98 6.54
N ALA A 55 -8.27 13.99 6.91
CA ALA A 55 -7.15 13.67 6.00
C ALA A 55 -7.29 12.31 5.30
N TRP A 56 -7.95 11.34 5.92
CA TRP A 56 -8.19 10.03 5.31
C TRP A 56 -9.10 10.08 4.07
N HIS A 57 -9.91 11.13 3.87
CA HIS A 57 -10.67 11.35 2.63
C HIS A 57 -9.74 11.46 1.41
N ALA A 58 -8.49 11.89 1.61
CA ALA A 58 -7.51 12.00 0.53
C ALA A 58 -6.90 10.64 0.14
N LEU A 59 -7.09 9.56 0.91
CA LEU A 59 -6.47 8.24 0.62
C LEU A 59 -6.84 7.68 -0.76
N PRO A 60 -8.13 7.63 -1.19
CA PRO A 60 -8.47 7.12 -2.52
C PRO A 60 -7.86 7.96 -3.64
N TRP A 61 -7.96 9.29 -3.53
CA TRP A 61 -7.36 10.23 -4.48
C TRP A 61 -5.84 10.04 -4.57
N ALA A 62 -5.17 9.95 -3.43
CA ALA A 62 -3.74 9.72 -3.32
C ALA A 62 -3.33 8.38 -3.98
N GLY A 63 -4.12 7.32 -3.77
CA GLY A 63 -3.94 6.03 -4.46
C GLY A 63 -4.00 6.16 -5.98
N VAL A 64 -5.01 6.86 -6.50
CA VAL A 64 -5.17 7.11 -7.95
C VAL A 64 -4.01 7.95 -8.49
N VAL A 65 -3.62 9.02 -7.79
CA VAL A 65 -2.51 9.89 -8.20
C VAL A 65 -1.19 9.14 -8.24
N LEU A 66 -0.85 8.35 -7.22
CA LEU A 66 0.38 7.56 -7.21
C LEU A 66 0.36 6.46 -8.28
N LEU A 67 -0.80 5.87 -8.55
CA LEU A 67 -0.98 4.91 -9.63
C LEU A 67 -0.74 5.55 -10.99
N ALA A 68 -1.37 6.69 -11.27
CA ALA A 68 -1.18 7.46 -12.50
C ALA A 68 0.29 7.87 -12.65
N ALA A 69 0.91 8.41 -11.58
CA ALA A 69 2.33 8.77 -11.58
C ALA A 69 3.23 7.56 -11.82
N GLY A 70 2.90 6.38 -11.26
CA GLY A 70 3.61 5.14 -11.50
C GLY A 70 3.58 4.70 -12.97
N LEU A 71 2.43 4.82 -13.63
CA LEU A 71 2.27 4.49 -15.05
C LEU A 71 2.96 5.53 -15.95
N VAL A 72 2.74 6.82 -15.70
CA VAL A 72 3.31 7.93 -16.47
C VAL A 72 4.84 7.94 -16.36
N SER A 73 5.39 7.82 -15.13
CA SER A 73 6.84 7.79 -14.92
C SER A 73 7.50 6.62 -15.65
N ARG A 74 6.86 5.44 -15.72
CA ARG A 74 7.36 4.30 -16.53
C ARG A 74 7.33 4.60 -18.02
N GLY A 75 6.26 5.22 -18.53
CA GLY A 75 6.16 5.65 -19.92
C GLY A 75 7.28 6.62 -20.30
N ILE A 76 7.50 7.65 -19.46
CA ILE A 76 8.60 8.62 -19.63
C ILE A 76 9.95 7.91 -19.62
N GLY A 77 10.20 7.06 -18.62
CA GLY A 77 11.45 6.30 -18.51
C GLY A 77 11.72 5.45 -19.75
N PHE A 78 10.70 4.78 -20.30
CA PHE A 78 10.81 3.98 -21.51
C PHE A 78 11.12 4.84 -22.75
N LEU A 79 10.39 5.95 -22.94
CA LEU A 79 10.61 6.86 -24.06
C LEU A 79 12.00 7.48 -24.03
N VAL A 80 12.43 7.98 -22.87
CA VAL A 80 13.75 8.59 -22.69
C VAL A 80 14.86 7.56 -22.87
N ALA A 81 14.70 6.34 -22.33
CA ALA A 81 15.69 5.28 -22.51
C ALA A 81 15.84 4.84 -23.98
N ARG A 82 14.82 5.03 -24.82
CA ARG A 82 14.87 4.76 -26.26
C ARG A 82 15.62 5.85 -27.04
N LEU A 83 15.61 7.08 -26.53
CA LEU A 83 16.25 8.23 -27.17
C LEU A 83 17.70 8.46 -26.73
N LEU A 84 18.11 7.91 -25.58
CA LEU A 84 19.43 8.11 -25.00
C LEU A 84 20.37 6.92 -25.29
N ASP A 85 21.65 7.25 -25.50
CA ASP A 85 22.73 6.26 -25.58
C ASP A 85 22.87 5.44 -24.29
N GLU A 86 23.51 4.28 -24.39
CA GLU A 86 23.70 3.36 -23.25
C GLU A 86 24.36 4.03 -22.04
N ARG A 87 25.34 4.91 -22.29
CA ARG A 87 26.06 5.68 -21.24
C ARG A 87 25.17 6.65 -20.47
N ARG A 88 24.03 7.06 -21.06
CA ARG A 88 23.10 8.06 -20.50
C ARG A 88 21.78 7.46 -20.00
N ARG A 89 21.62 6.13 -20.04
CA ARG A 89 20.39 5.45 -19.56
C ARG A 89 20.07 5.71 -18.08
N TRP A 90 21.06 6.08 -17.27
CA TRP A 90 20.84 6.48 -15.87
C TRP A 90 19.94 7.71 -15.74
N ILE A 91 19.94 8.62 -16.74
CA ILE A 91 19.08 9.81 -16.75
C ILE A 91 17.60 9.42 -16.81
N ALA A 92 17.25 8.39 -17.59
CA ALA A 92 15.87 7.88 -17.63
C ALA A 92 15.40 7.39 -16.25
N SER A 93 16.31 6.75 -15.48
CA SER A 93 16.01 6.31 -14.11
C SER A 93 15.86 7.49 -13.16
N LEU A 94 16.71 8.51 -13.28
CA LEU A 94 16.61 9.73 -12.48
C LEU A 94 15.26 10.43 -12.72
N LEU A 95 14.84 10.60 -13.97
CA LEU A 95 13.57 11.26 -14.30
C LEU A 95 12.37 10.51 -13.73
N VAL A 96 12.36 9.17 -13.80
CA VAL A 96 11.32 8.34 -13.17
C VAL A 96 11.22 8.62 -11.68
N TRP A 97 12.36 8.67 -10.98
CA TRP A 97 12.40 8.90 -9.54
C TRP A 97 12.08 10.34 -9.14
N VAL A 98 12.48 11.33 -9.93
CA VAL A 98 12.11 12.74 -9.69
C VAL A 98 10.60 12.92 -9.75
N VAL A 99 9.92 12.34 -10.75
CA VAL A 99 8.46 12.41 -10.85
C VAL A 99 7.79 11.74 -9.64
N ARG A 100 8.26 10.53 -9.25
CA ARG A 100 7.71 9.80 -8.10
C ARG A 100 7.92 10.56 -6.79
N ALA A 101 9.12 11.08 -6.54
CA ALA A 101 9.44 11.84 -5.36
C ALA A 101 8.62 13.14 -5.28
N GLY A 102 8.47 13.85 -6.41
CA GLY A 102 7.62 15.04 -6.48
C GLY A 102 6.16 14.75 -6.14
N VAL A 103 5.60 13.66 -6.68
CA VAL A 103 4.22 13.25 -6.39
C VAL A 103 4.06 12.86 -4.91
N VAL A 104 5.00 12.10 -4.34
CA VAL A 104 4.97 11.75 -2.91
C VAL A 104 5.05 13.01 -2.04
N ALA A 105 5.89 13.98 -2.39
CA ALA A 105 6.02 15.23 -1.65
C ALA A 105 4.74 16.08 -1.67
N VAL A 106 3.95 16.01 -2.75
CA VAL A 106 2.65 16.68 -2.86
C VAL A 106 1.55 15.94 -2.10
N VAL A 107 1.55 14.60 -2.16
CA VAL A 107 0.47 13.77 -1.61
C VAL A 107 0.60 13.57 -0.11
N ALA A 108 1.81 13.31 0.40
CA ALA A 108 2.03 12.97 1.81
C ALA A 108 1.49 14.03 2.79
N PRO A 109 1.66 15.36 2.57
CA PRO A 109 1.09 16.37 3.46
C PRO A 109 -0.43 16.29 3.62
N GLY A 110 -1.16 15.92 2.57
CA GLY A 110 -2.62 15.78 2.60
C GLY A 110 -3.13 14.54 3.33
N LEU A 111 -2.23 13.59 3.64
CA LEU A 111 -2.56 12.37 4.38
C LEU A 111 -2.28 12.50 5.88
N VAL A 112 -1.63 13.59 6.30
CA VAL A 112 -1.35 13.86 7.71
C VAL A 112 -2.55 14.60 8.33
N PRO A 113 -3.17 14.08 9.41
CA PRO A 113 -4.23 14.79 10.11
C PRO A 113 -3.81 16.20 10.55
N LEU A 114 -4.68 17.19 10.37
CA LEU A 114 -4.36 18.61 10.62
C LEU A 114 -3.91 18.88 12.06
N ALA A 115 -4.51 18.21 13.07
CA ALA A 115 -4.10 18.40 14.45
C ALA A 115 -2.65 17.94 14.70
N TRP A 116 -2.27 16.76 14.19
CA TRP A 116 -0.89 16.26 14.29
C TRP A 116 0.09 17.04 13.43
N ALA A 117 -0.35 17.60 12.30
CA ALA A 117 0.49 18.44 11.47
C ALA A 117 0.97 19.70 12.21
N ALA A 118 0.16 20.23 13.13
CA ALA A 118 0.52 21.39 13.96
C ALA A 118 1.46 20.99 15.12
N GLU A 119 1.25 19.83 15.72
CA GLU A 119 2.04 19.35 16.87
C GLU A 119 3.39 18.76 16.44
N VAL A 120 3.44 18.07 15.30
CA VAL A 120 4.57 17.23 14.88
C VAL A 120 4.98 17.58 13.45
N ALA A 121 5.71 18.69 13.29
CA ALA A 121 6.12 19.20 11.98
C ALA A 121 6.91 18.18 11.13
N TRP A 122 7.64 17.26 11.75
CA TRP A 122 8.44 16.24 11.06
C TRP A 122 7.59 15.07 10.51
N LEU A 123 6.31 14.97 10.85
CA LEU A 123 5.47 13.86 10.43
C LEU A 123 5.23 13.86 8.91
N LYS A 124 5.06 15.03 8.29
CA LYS A 124 4.92 15.17 6.83
C LYS A 124 6.15 14.64 6.08
N PRO A 125 7.39 15.11 6.37
CA PRO A 125 8.57 14.58 5.71
C PRO A 125 8.85 13.11 6.07
N ALA A 126 8.53 12.65 7.29
CA ALA A 126 8.68 11.23 7.64
C ALA A 126 7.73 10.32 6.88
N LEU A 127 6.45 10.72 6.73
CA LEU A 127 5.50 9.99 5.90
C LEU A 127 5.95 9.96 4.44
N ALA A 128 6.39 11.10 3.89
CA ALA A 128 6.93 11.17 2.54
C ALA A 128 8.16 10.25 2.36
N ALA A 129 9.07 10.23 3.32
CA ALA A 129 10.24 9.36 3.31
C ALA A 129 9.84 7.87 3.37
N ALA A 130 8.89 7.50 4.23
CA ALA A 130 8.37 6.14 4.34
C ALA A 130 7.71 5.69 3.02
N MET A 131 6.85 6.52 2.44
CA MET A 131 6.20 6.26 1.15
C MET A 131 7.26 6.08 0.04
N LEU A 132 8.25 6.96 -0.05
CA LEU A 132 9.29 6.87 -1.08
C LEU A 132 10.15 5.60 -0.91
N ALA A 133 10.50 5.26 0.34
CA ALA A 133 11.23 4.03 0.66
C ALA A 133 10.42 2.78 0.29
N LEU A 134 9.13 2.74 0.63
CA LEU A 134 8.23 1.66 0.25
C LEU A 134 8.13 1.56 -1.27
N TRP A 135 8.04 2.68 -1.98
CA TRP A 135 7.97 2.68 -3.45
C TRP A 135 9.25 2.08 -4.05
N LEU A 136 10.42 2.51 -3.58
CA LEU A 136 11.71 1.98 -4.02
C LEU A 136 11.79 0.47 -3.83
N VAL A 137 11.48 0.00 -2.63
CA VAL A 137 11.60 -1.41 -2.26
C VAL A 137 10.61 -2.28 -3.03
N LEU A 138 9.33 -1.89 -3.04
CA LEU A 138 8.26 -2.65 -3.69
C LEU A 138 8.39 -2.65 -5.22
N ASP A 139 8.73 -1.51 -5.84
CA ASP A 139 8.91 -1.42 -7.30
C ASP A 139 10.14 -2.21 -7.75
N ARG A 140 11.23 -2.21 -6.96
CA ARG A 140 12.42 -3.01 -7.28
C ARG A 140 12.16 -4.50 -7.12
N ALA A 141 11.52 -4.90 -6.02
CA ALA A 141 11.15 -6.30 -5.77
C ALA A 141 10.17 -6.84 -6.82
N ALA A 142 9.18 -6.05 -7.22
CA ALA A 142 8.18 -6.48 -8.20
C ALA A 142 8.80 -6.73 -9.59
N ARG A 143 9.85 -5.98 -9.97
CA ARG A 143 10.56 -6.16 -11.25
C ARG A 143 11.39 -7.44 -11.33
N ASP A 144 11.86 -7.98 -10.21
CA ASP A 144 12.78 -9.14 -10.18
C ASP A 144 12.07 -10.51 -10.26
N LYS A 145 11.03 -10.62 -11.11
CA LYS A 145 10.16 -11.82 -11.27
C LYS A 145 9.44 -12.25 -9.98
N ALA A 146 9.52 -11.48 -8.91
CA ALA A 146 8.86 -11.72 -7.62
C ALA A 146 7.54 -10.93 -7.50
N SER A 147 6.91 -10.57 -8.62
CA SER A 147 5.74 -9.69 -8.59
C SER A 147 4.54 -10.27 -7.85
N SER A 148 4.30 -11.58 -7.95
CA SER A 148 3.22 -12.27 -7.22
C SER A 148 3.52 -12.43 -5.73
N GLU A 149 4.81 -12.55 -5.38
CA GLU A 149 5.30 -12.63 -4.01
C GLU A 149 5.11 -11.28 -3.30
N VAL A 150 5.49 -10.18 -3.97
CA VAL A 150 5.29 -8.82 -3.44
C VAL A 150 3.81 -8.51 -3.21
N THR A 151 2.91 -8.90 -4.11
CA THR A 151 1.47 -8.69 -3.90
C THR A 151 0.89 -9.59 -2.81
N ALA A 152 1.41 -10.80 -2.61
CA ALA A 152 1.05 -11.63 -1.46
C ALA A 152 1.50 -11.00 -0.14
N TYR A 153 2.70 -10.41 -0.08
CA TYR A 153 3.17 -9.66 1.08
C TYR A 153 2.33 -8.42 1.37
N LEU A 154 1.92 -7.68 0.33
CA LEU A 154 0.99 -6.58 0.50
C LEU A 154 -0.36 -7.06 1.04
N ALA A 155 -0.89 -8.17 0.52
CA ALA A 155 -2.13 -8.77 1.04
C ALA A 155 -2.01 -9.09 2.54
N ALA A 156 -0.93 -9.77 2.95
CA ALA A 156 -0.67 -10.08 4.34
C ALA A 156 -0.54 -8.81 5.20
N ALA A 157 0.16 -7.78 4.73
CA ALA A 157 0.32 -6.52 5.44
C ALA A 157 -1.01 -5.80 5.64
N PHE A 158 -1.88 -5.78 4.62
CA PHE A 158 -3.21 -5.19 4.71
C PHE A 158 -4.16 -5.98 5.61
N LEU A 159 -4.10 -7.31 5.59
CA LEU A 159 -4.88 -8.13 6.52
C LEU A 159 -4.42 -7.95 7.97
N ALA A 160 -3.10 -7.86 8.19
CA ALA A 160 -2.55 -7.52 9.50
C ALA A 160 -2.92 -6.10 9.96
N ALA A 161 -2.96 -5.13 9.04
CA ALA A 161 -3.51 -3.80 9.29
C ALA A 161 -4.96 -3.87 9.74
N GLY A 162 -5.79 -4.67 9.04
CA GLY A 162 -7.17 -4.93 9.44
C GLY A 162 -7.27 -5.48 10.86
N ALA A 163 -6.46 -6.49 11.20
CA ALA A 163 -6.43 -7.06 12.55
C ALA A 163 -5.98 -6.03 13.61
N VAL A 164 -4.93 -5.25 13.37
CA VAL A 164 -4.49 -4.19 14.29
C VAL A 164 -5.60 -3.14 14.48
N LEU A 165 -6.31 -2.78 13.41
CA LEU A 165 -7.40 -1.80 13.47
C LEU A 165 -8.68 -2.33 14.08
N LEU A 166 -8.91 -3.64 14.02
CA LEU A 166 -9.95 -4.33 14.77
C LEU A 166 -9.70 -4.15 16.27
N TYR A 167 -8.47 -4.39 16.75
CA TYR A 167 -8.09 -4.08 18.13
C TYR A 167 -8.07 -2.57 18.44
N HIS A 168 -8.01 -1.70 17.43
CA HIS A 168 -8.19 -0.26 17.60
C HIS A 168 -9.68 0.14 17.65
N HIS A 169 -10.63 -0.78 17.49
CA HIS A 169 -12.06 -0.46 17.39
C HIS A 169 -12.40 0.51 16.26
N THR A 170 -11.59 0.57 15.19
CA THR A 170 -11.89 1.42 14.03
C THR A 170 -12.39 0.57 12.86
N ALA A 171 -13.66 0.15 12.95
CA ALA A 171 -14.31 -0.73 11.96
C ALA A 171 -14.12 -0.24 10.52
N ARG A 172 -14.25 1.08 10.32
CA ARG A 172 -14.06 1.72 9.02
C ARG A 172 -12.69 1.41 8.39
N PHE A 173 -11.60 1.68 9.09
CA PHE A 173 -10.28 1.42 8.49
C PHE A 173 -9.96 -0.07 8.43
N MET A 174 -10.53 -0.87 9.34
CA MET A 174 -10.43 -2.31 9.29
C MET A 174 -11.00 -2.84 7.96
N ASP A 175 -12.23 -2.49 7.59
CA ASP A 175 -12.80 -3.01 6.33
C ASP A 175 -12.01 -2.52 5.12
N LEU A 176 -11.54 -1.26 5.13
CA LEU A 176 -10.71 -0.71 4.06
C LEU A 176 -9.43 -1.55 3.90
N ALA A 177 -8.76 -1.83 5.01
CA ALA A 177 -7.56 -2.64 5.03
C ALA A 177 -7.85 -4.08 4.55
N VAL A 178 -8.92 -4.71 5.03
CA VAL A 178 -9.30 -6.07 4.61
C VAL A 178 -9.63 -6.11 3.11
N MET A 179 -10.37 -5.14 2.58
CA MET A 179 -10.70 -5.06 1.16
C MET A 179 -9.46 -4.86 0.28
N CYS A 180 -8.54 -3.97 0.69
CA CYS A 180 -7.24 -3.81 0.04
C CYS A 180 -6.42 -5.10 0.09
N GLY A 181 -6.45 -5.82 1.22
CA GLY A 181 -5.80 -7.11 1.41
C GLY A 181 -6.35 -8.18 0.46
N CYS A 182 -7.68 -8.31 0.37
CA CYS A 182 -8.36 -9.20 -0.55
C CYS A 182 -8.07 -8.86 -2.02
N ALA A 183 -8.05 -7.57 -2.38
CA ALA A 183 -7.70 -7.13 -3.72
C ALA A 183 -6.25 -7.50 -4.07
N ALA A 184 -5.29 -7.24 -3.16
CA ALA A 184 -3.90 -7.63 -3.34
C ALA A 184 -3.72 -9.15 -3.42
N ALA A 185 -4.46 -9.93 -2.63
CA ALA A 185 -4.47 -11.39 -2.69
C ALA A 185 -4.99 -11.89 -4.04
N GLY A 186 -6.08 -11.30 -4.55
CA GLY A 186 -6.60 -11.62 -5.88
C GLY A 186 -5.58 -11.35 -6.99
N VAL A 187 -4.85 -10.24 -6.91
CA VAL A 187 -3.75 -9.93 -7.83
C VAL A 187 -2.59 -10.92 -7.68
N ALA A 188 -2.23 -11.32 -6.46
CA ALA A 188 -1.20 -12.33 -6.21
C ALA A 188 -1.56 -13.68 -6.84
N VAL A 189 -2.77 -14.17 -6.60
CA VAL A 189 -3.29 -15.42 -7.17
C VAL A 189 -3.34 -15.37 -8.69
N ALA A 190 -3.80 -14.26 -9.28
CA ALA A 190 -3.87 -14.11 -10.73
C ALA A 190 -2.50 -14.02 -11.41
N SER A 191 -1.55 -13.33 -10.77
CA SER A 191 -0.20 -13.12 -11.31
C SER A 191 0.74 -14.32 -11.11
N PHE A 192 0.47 -15.17 -10.13
CA PHE A 192 1.30 -16.35 -9.82
C PHE A 192 1.45 -17.33 -11.00
N PRO A 193 0.37 -17.88 -11.60
CA PRO A 193 0.51 -18.83 -12.70
C PRO A 193 0.97 -18.15 -14.01
N THR A 194 0.58 -16.90 -14.21
CA THR A 194 0.86 -16.15 -15.46
C THR A 194 2.24 -15.51 -15.50
N ARG A 195 2.93 -15.44 -14.34
CA ARG A 195 4.17 -14.65 -14.16
C ARG A 195 4.01 -13.24 -14.73
N ALA A 196 2.83 -12.68 -14.50
CA ALA A 196 2.45 -11.38 -14.99
C ALA A 196 3.02 -10.27 -14.10
N ASP A 197 3.29 -9.11 -14.69
CA ASP A 197 3.79 -7.96 -13.96
C ASP A 197 2.62 -7.30 -13.20
N ALA A 198 2.65 -7.44 -11.87
CA ALA A 198 1.71 -6.83 -10.93
C ALA A 198 2.33 -5.60 -10.23
N SER A 199 3.41 -5.04 -10.76
CA SER A 199 4.07 -3.86 -10.21
C SER A 199 3.20 -2.59 -10.23
N ALA A 200 2.05 -2.60 -10.91
CA ALA A 200 1.06 -1.54 -10.83
C ALA A 200 0.22 -1.60 -9.55
N ALA A 201 0.30 -2.68 -8.76
CA ALA A 201 -0.26 -2.74 -7.41
C ALA A 201 0.65 -2.08 -6.36
N VAL A 202 1.90 -1.74 -6.68
CA VAL A 202 2.86 -1.12 -5.73
C VAL A 202 2.30 0.15 -5.05
N PRO A 203 1.65 1.09 -5.77
CA PRO A 203 1.04 2.28 -5.17
C PRO A 203 0.10 1.98 -3.99
N LEU A 204 -0.61 0.85 -4.02
CA LEU A 204 -1.46 0.41 -2.92
C LEU A 204 -0.66 0.28 -1.63
N GLY A 205 0.50 -0.39 -1.66
CA GLY A 205 1.38 -0.50 -0.50
C GLY A 205 2.06 0.80 -0.11
N VAL A 206 2.40 1.64 -1.09
CA VAL A 206 3.10 2.91 -0.87
C VAL A 206 2.25 3.90 -0.09
N VAL A 207 1.00 4.09 -0.48
CA VAL A 207 0.12 5.07 0.18
C VAL A 207 -0.84 4.41 1.16
N GLY A 208 -1.38 3.25 0.79
CA GLY A 208 -2.44 2.60 1.54
C GLY A 208 -1.93 2.19 2.91
N LEU A 209 -0.82 1.46 3.02
CA LEU A 209 -0.33 1.00 4.33
C LEU A 209 0.03 2.16 5.29
N PRO A 210 0.99 3.05 4.98
CA PRO A 210 1.38 4.08 5.92
C PRO A 210 0.29 5.13 6.13
N GLY A 211 -0.46 5.49 5.08
CA GLY A 211 -1.56 6.44 5.19
C GLY A 211 -2.72 5.91 6.03
N LEU A 212 -3.12 4.66 5.84
CA LEU A 212 -4.21 4.03 6.58
C LEU A 212 -3.82 3.78 8.04
N MET A 213 -2.59 3.31 8.33
CA MET A 213 -2.11 3.14 9.70
C MET A 213 -1.97 4.47 10.45
N LEU A 214 -1.48 5.52 9.78
CA LEU A 214 -1.37 6.85 10.38
C LEU A 214 -2.76 7.43 10.72
N ASN A 215 -3.68 7.38 9.77
CA ASN A 215 -5.04 7.92 9.97
C ASN A 215 -5.86 7.06 10.93
N GLY A 216 -5.66 5.74 10.91
CA GLY A 216 -6.29 4.82 11.86
C GLY A 216 -5.92 5.13 13.30
N ARG A 217 -4.63 5.36 13.56
CA ARG A 217 -4.15 5.72 14.90
C ARG A 217 -4.72 7.04 15.43
N TYR A 218 -5.06 7.96 14.54
CA TYR A 218 -5.44 9.32 14.92
C TYR A 218 -6.91 9.45 15.35
N LEU A 219 -7.83 8.67 14.77
CA LEU A 219 -9.26 8.92 14.95
C LEU A 219 -9.82 8.53 16.33
N VAL A 220 -9.17 7.59 17.03
CA VAL A 220 -9.70 7.03 18.27
C VAL A 220 -8.59 7.01 19.32
N GLU A 221 -8.94 7.22 20.58
CA GLU A 221 -8.02 6.94 21.69
C GLU A 221 -8.00 5.43 21.93
N SER A 222 -6.82 4.80 21.81
CA SER A 222 -6.65 3.36 21.99
C SER A 222 -5.37 3.07 22.75
N GLN A 223 -5.37 1.98 23.53
CA GLN A 223 -4.19 1.50 24.23
C GLN A 223 -3.23 0.76 23.30
N VAL A 224 -3.63 0.47 22.05
CA VAL A 224 -2.76 -0.18 21.07
C VAL A 224 -1.52 0.67 20.82
N PRO A 225 -0.30 0.13 21.03
CA PRO A 225 0.92 0.91 20.96
C PRO A 225 1.22 1.37 19.53
N VAL A 226 1.79 2.57 19.40
CA VAL A 226 2.19 3.16 18.10
C VAL A 226 3.11 2.22 17.31
N THR A 227 3.90 1.41 18.01
CA THR A 227 4.77 0.40 17.42
C THR A 227 4.01 -0.61 16.56
N SER A 228 2.79 -1.02 16.93
CA SER A 228 1.98 -1.95 16.12
C SER A 228 1.63 -1.34 14.76
N PHE A 229 1.25 -0.07 14.73
CA PHE A 229 0.96 0.66 13.49
C PHE A 229 2.20 0.82 12.63
N CYS A 230 3.35 1.19 13.23
CA CYS A 230 4.61 1.34 12.51
C CYS A 230 5.11 0.02 11.92
N LEU A 231 5.03 -1.08 12.69
CA LEU A 231 5.44 -2.41 12.23
C LEU A 231 4.64 -2.85 11.02
N VAL A 232 3.31 -2.64 11.01
CA VAL A 232 2.49 -2.97 9.83
C VAL A 232 2.77 -2.04 8.66
N ALA A 233 2.82 -0.72 8.90
CA ALA A 233 3.04 0.28 7.85
C ALA A 233 4.37 0.07 7.12
N LEU A 234 5.41 -0.34 7.86
CA LEU A 234 6.79 -0.41 7.36
C LEU A 234 7.27 -1.84 7.11
N ALA A 235 6.49 -2.89 7.41
CA ALA A 235 6.86 -4.29 7.20
C ALA A 235 7.45 -4.58 5.81
N PRO A 236 6.93 -4.02 4.68
CA PRO A 236 7.53 -4.28 3.37
C PRO A 236 8.96 -3.77 3.21
N LEU A 237 9.43 -2.83 4.04
CA LEU A 237 10.83 -2.40 4.07
C LEU A 237 11.77 -3.53 4.55
N GLY A 238 11.26 -4.59 5.16
CA GLY A 238 12.00 -5.82 5.42
C GLY A 238 12.60 -6.46 4.16
N LEU A 239 12.15 -6.04 2.96
CA LEU A 239 12.71 -6.47 1.68
C LEU A 239 14.01 -5.73 1.27
N ILE A 240 14.43 -4.67 1.98
CA ILE A 240 15.64 -3.88 1.66
C ILE A 240 16.90 -4.74 1.52
N PRO A 241 17.21 -5.69 2.44
CA PRO A 241 18.44 -6.50 2.32
C PRO A 241 18.52 -7.30 1.02
N PHE A 242 17.37 -7.65 0.43
CA PHE A 242 17.29 -8.44 -0.81
C PHE A 242 17.47 -7.60 -2.07
N LEU A 243 17.63 -6.27 -1.95
CA LEU A 243 18.05 -5.40 -3.04
C LEU A 243 19.56 -5.46 -3.26
N ILE A 244 20.32 -6.03 -2.32
CA ILE A 244 21.77 -6.17 -2.39
C ILE A 244 22.13 -7.39 -3.26
N PRO A 245 23.00 -7.24 -4.28
CA PRO A 245 23.37 -8.32 -5.20
C PRO A 245 23.92 -9.58 -4.54
N VAL A 246 24.53 -9.47 -3.36
CA VAL A 246 25.10 -10.60 -2.61
C VAL A 246 24.00 -11.56 -2.16
N VAL A 247 22.89 -11.02 -1.64
CA VAL A 247 21.74 -11.83 -1.17
C VAL A 247 21.03 -12.51 -2.34
N ALA A 248 21.07 -11.90 -3.54
CA ALA A 248 20.51 -12.49 -4.76
C ALA A 248 21.26 -13.73 -5.26
N ARG A 249 22.47 -14.03 -4.74
CA ARG A 249 23.22 -15.25 -5.06
C ARG A 249 22.77 -16.48 -4.25
N LEU A 250 21.95 -16.30 -3.22
CA LEU A 250 21.44 -17.40 -2.41
C LEU A 250 20.48 -18.29 -3.24
N PRO A 251 20.31 -19.57 -2.87
CA PRO A 251 19.32 -20.43 -3.50
C PRO A 251 17.93 -19.80 -3.44
N ARG A 252 17.17 -19.89 -4.54
CA ARG A 252 15.88 -19.19 -4.68
C ARG A 252 14.90 -19.48 -3.53
N TRP A 253 14.83 -20.72 -3.07
CA TRP A 253 13.93 -21.11 -1.97
C TRP A 253 14.32 -20.45 -0.64
N VAL A 254 15.62 -20.27 -0.38
CA VAL A 254 16.15 -19.58 0.81
C VAL A 254 15.74 -18.10 0.75
N VAL A 255 15.90 -17.46 -0.42
CA VAL A 255 15.51 -16.06 -0.60
C VAL A 255 14.01 -15.86 -0.33
N ILE A 256 13.15 -16.73 -0.88
CA ILE A 256 11.70 -16.67 -0.66
C ILE A 256 11.36 -16.83 0.83
N LEU A 257 11.97 -17.82 1.50
CA LEU A 257 11.74 -18.05 2.92
C LEU A 257 12.19 -16.86 3.77
N LEU A 258 13.40 -16.35 3.53
CA LEU A 258 13.92 -15.20 4.26
C LEU A 258 13.05 -13.95 4.03
N ARG A 259 12.65 -13.65 2.79
CA ARG A 259 11.74 -12.54 2.53
C ARG A 259 10.41 -12.69 3.26
N ALA A 260 9.84 -13.89 3.26
CA ALA A 260 8.62 -14.18 3.98
C ALA A 260 8.81 -13.93 5.49
N VAL A 261 9.91 -14.39 6.08
CA VAL A 261 10.21 -14.13 7.50
C VAL A 261 10.36 -12.63 7.77
N PHE A 262 11.16 -11.91 6.98
CA PHE A 262 11.44 -10.49 7.18
C PHE A 262 10.19 -9.60 7.03
N VAL A 263 9.20 -10.02 6.24
CA VAL A 263 7.94 -9.30 6.11
C VAL A 263 6.89 -9.80 7.11
N LEU A 264 6.70 -11.10 7.29
CA LEU A 264 5.63 -11.65 8.11
C LEU A 264 5.92 -11.53 9.62
N ALA A 265 7.18 -11.62 10.05
CA ALA A 265 7.53 -11.50 11.47
C ALA A 265 7.08 -10.17 12.09
N PRO A 266 7.37 -8.97 11.53
CA PRO A 266 6.87 -7.72 12.10
C PRO A 266 5.34 -7.60 12.04
N LEU A 267 4.68 -8.20 11.04
CA LEU A 267 3.21 -8.21 10.96
C LEU A 267 2.58 -9.03 12.09
N VAL A 268 3.09 -10.24 12.33
CA VAL A 268 2.63 -11.09 13.44
C VAL A 268 2.90 -10.39 14.77
N ALA A 269 4.10 -9.83 14.96
CA ALA A 269 4.44 -9.08 16.16
C ALA A 269 3.49 -7.90 16.40
N ALA A 270 3.12 -7.15 15.35
CA ALA A 270 2.18 -6.04 15.46
C ALA A 270 0.79 -6.49 15.92
N VAL A 271 0.27 -7.59 15.37
CA VAL A 271 -1.05 -8.13 15.74
C VAL A 271 -1.03 -8.66 17.18
N VAL A 272 0.01 -9.38 17.56
CA VAL A 272 0.17 -9.88 18.94
C VAL A 272 0.27 -8.72 19.93
N LEU A 273 1.06 -7.69 19.62
CA LEU A 273 1.17 -6.50 20.47
C LEU A 273 -0.17 -5.77 20.59
N ALA A 274 -0.94 -5.66 19.51
CA ALA A 274 -2.28 -5.05 19.57
C ALA A 274 -3.22 -5.85 20.48
N ALA A 275 -3.25 -7.18 20.33
CA ALA A 275 -4.08 -8.08 21.13
C ALA A 275 -3.72 -8.08 22.63
N GLN A 276 -2.46 -7.81 22.97
CA GLN A 276 -2.01 -7.74 24.37
C GLN A 276 -2.45 -6.45 25.08
N HIS A 277 -2.70 -5.36 24.33
CA HIS A 277 -2.99 -4.05 24.91
C HIS A 277 -4.47 -3.71 24.88
N GLU A 278 -5.24 -4.29 23.97
CA GLU A 278 -6.67 -4.05 23.86
C GLU A 278 -7.42 -5.37 23.64
N LYS A 279 -8.49 -5.59 24.41
CA LYS A 279 -9.40 -6.72 24.20
C LYS A 279 -10.42 -6.39 23.13
N LEU A 280 -10.92 -7.42 22.46
CA LEU A 280 -12.06 -7.26 21.58
C LEU A 280 -13.33 -7.07 22.43
N ALA A 281 -14.20 -6.16 22.02
CA ALA A 281 -15.46 -5.87 22.73
C ALA A 281 -16.33 -7.13 22.95
N PHE A 282 -16.20 -8.14 22.07
CA PHE A 282 -16.93 -9.40 22.15
C PHE A 282 -16.53 -10.30 23.34
N GLU A 283 -15.41 -10.03 24.02
CA GLU A 283 -14.97 -10.82 25.18
C GLU A 283 -15.62 -10.38 26.50
N GLU A 284 -16.27 -9.21 26.55
CA GLU A 284 -16.91 -8.70 27.77
C GLU A 284 -18.38 -9.11 27.90
N GLU A 285 -18.97 -9.72 26.87
CA GLU A 285 -20.39 -10.10 26.82
C GLU A 285 -20.69 -11.56 27.27
N TRP A 286 -19.71 -12.29 27.81
CA TRP A 286 -19.88 -13.69 28.26
C TRP A 286 -19.48 -13.92 29.72
#